data_AF-A0A8T4UGP8-F1
#
_entry.id   AF-A0A8T4UGP8-F1
#
_cell.length_a   1.000
_cell.length_b   1.000
_cell.length_c   1.000
_cell.angle_alpha   90.00
_cell.angle_beta   90.00
_cell.angle_gamma   90.00
#
_symmetry.space_group_name_H-M   'P 1'
#
loop_
_entity.id
_entity.type
_entity.pdbx_description
1 polymer ?
#
loop_
_entity_poly.entity_id
_entity_poly.type
_entity_poly.pdbx_seq_one_letter_code
_entity_poly.pdbx_strand_id
1 'polypeptide(L)'
;MSKRGYELVSSAFGGVILAIIVGVVILMLVGVMIRVFGGAASAESCRRSIAFTDTTHRNILLADKFYLECDPVYRTVSLPEQVATAPEVAKKELADNMVSCWNVVSQGEFNPFGRQIPQIPNSKTCLICSVVSFDKVFQENLPGVTGMHTFLQTSYVTVDGKDMLYKDALPDGWNDIQVVSDVIDTTESYAIYWAKTFNSLGLASSAPTRVYLSQYRRLLSVCDTVVN
;
A
#
# COMPACT_ATOMS: atom_id res chain seq x y z
N MET A 1 -57.40 36.85 -23.34
CA MET A 1 -56.97 35.47 -22.98
C MET A 1 -55.77 35.17 -23.86
N SER A 2 -54.54 34.92 -23.40
CA SER A 2 -54.09 33.92 -22.44
C SER A 2 -52.70 34.31 -21.90
N LYS A 3 -52.60 34.70 -20.61
CA LYS A 3 -51.32 34.87 -19.90
C LYS A 3 -51.04 33.74 -18.90
N ARG A 4 -51.94 32.76 -18.78
CA ARG A 4 -51.85 31.66 -17.79
C ARG A 4 -51.02 30.46 -18.25
N GLY A 5 -50.59 30.39 -19.52
CA GLY A 5 -49.85 29.25 -20.05
C GLY A 5 -48.35 29.24 -19.75
N TYR A 6 -47.73 30.40 -19.48
CA TYR A 6 -46.27 30.52 -19.32
C TYR A 6 -45.79 30.35 -17.87
N GLU A 7 -46.64 30.58 -16.87
CA GLU A 7 -46.26 30.46 -15.44
C GLU A 7 -46.27 29.01 -14.93
N LEU A 8 -47.03 28.12 -15.56
CA LEU A 8 -47.10 26.70 -15.17
C LEU A 8 -45.94 25.86 -15.71
N VAL A 9 -45.32 26.28 -16.81
CA VAL A 9 -44.18 25.56 -17.42
C VAL A 9 -42.86 25.95 -16.75
N SER A 10 -42.70 27.20 -16.28
CA SER A 10 -41.43 27.64 -15.68
C SER A 10 -41.18 27.06 -14.28
N SER A 11 -42.23 26.81 -13.49
CA SER A 11 -42.10 26.24 -12.13
C SER A 11 -41.75 24.75 -12.13
N ALA A 12 -42.28 23.99 -13.08
CA ALA A 12 -41.96 22.56 -13.24
C ALA A 12 -40.52 22.35 -13.75
N PHE A 13 -40.07 23.15 -14.73
CA PHE A 13 -38.70 23.09 -15.24
C PHE A 13 -37.66 23.51 -14.18
N GLY A 14 -37.95 24.56 -13.40
CA GLY A 14 -37.07 25.00 -12.32
C GLY A 14 -36.89 23.94 -11.23
N GLY A 15 -37.97 23.23 -10.86
CA GLY A 15 -37.92 22.14 -9.89
C GLY A 15 -37.09 20.94 -10.35
N VAL A 16 -37.18 20.58 -11.64
CA VAL A 16 -36.39 19.47 -12.21
C VAL A 16 -34.91 19.81 -12.28
N ILE A 17 -34.56 21.04 -12.69
CA ILE A 17 -33.16 21.49 -12.73
C ILE A 17 -32.55 21.52 -11.32
N LEU A 18 -33.31 22.00 -10.32
CA LEU A 18 -32.85 22.01 -8.92
C LEU A 18 -32.61 20.58 -8.41
N ALA A 19 -33.50 19.64 -8.72
CA ALA A 19 -33.35 18.24 -8.32
C ALA A 19 -32.10 17.58 -8.95
N ILE A 20 -31.80 17.88 -10.21
CA ILE A 20 -30.58 17.39 -10.89
C ILE A 20 -29.33 17.97 -10.23
N ILE A 21 -29.30 19.28 -9.96
CA ILE A 21 -28.15 19.92 -9.31
C ILE A 21 -27.91 19.33 -7.92
N VAL A 22 -28.97 19.17 -7.12
CA VAL A 22 -28.87 18.56 -5.78
C VAL A 22 -28.40 17.10 -5.88
N GLY A 23 -28.90 16.34 -6.86
CA GLY A 23 -28.47 14.96 -7.11
C GLY A 23 -26.98 14.86 -7.47
N VAL A 24 -26.49 15.75 -8.33
CA VAL A 24 -25.07 15.82 -8.71
C VAL A 24 -24.19 16.21 -7.52
N VAL A 25 -24.61 17.19 -6.72
CA VAL A 25 -23.88 17.62 -5.52
C VAL A 25 -23.81 16.49 -4.48
N ILE A 26 -24.91 15.77 -4.25
CA ILE A 26 -24.94 14.61 -3.36
C ILE A 26 -24.02 13.50 -3.89
N LEU A 27 -24.04 13.20 -5.19
CA LEU A 27 -23.15 12.21 -5.78
C LEU A 27 -21.68 12.59 -5.66
N MET A 28 -21.33 13.87 -5.82
CA MET A 28 -19.97 14.36 -5.58
C MET A 28 -19.57 14.21 -4.12
N LEU A 29 -20.46 14.58 -3.18
CA LEU A 29 -20.19 14.43 -1.75
C LEU A 29 -20.03 12.97 -1.33
N VAL A 30 -20.89 12.06 -1.83
CA VAL A 30 -20.78 10.63 -1.59
C VAL A 30 -19.48 10.08 -2.19
N GLY A 31 -19.10 10.51 -3.40
CA GLY A 31 -17.84 10.13 -4.03
C GLY A 31 -16.60 10.59 -3.24
N VAL A 32 -16.64 11.80 -2.66
CA VAL A 32 -15.59 12.33 -1.78
C VAL A 32 -15.55 11.55 -0.47
N MET A 33 -16.70 11.28 0.15
CA MET A 33 -16.78 10.51 1.40
C MET A 33 -16.25 9.08 1.21
N ILE A 34 -16.61 8.39 0.12
CA ILE A 34 -16.08 7.04 -0.17
C ILE A 34 -14.54 7.06 -0.28
N ARG A 35 -13.97 8.08 -0.92
CA ARG A 35 -12.50 8.23 -1.05
C ARG A 35 -11.81 8.52 0.28
N VAL A 36 -12.40 9.37 1.13
CA VAL A 36 -11.80 9.79 2.41
C VAL A 36 -11.93 8.69 3.47
N PHE A 37 -13.08 8.02 3.56
CA PHE A 37 -13.33 6.98 4.57
C PHE A 37 -12.76 5.61 4.20
N GLY A 38 -12.60 5.30 2.90
CA GLY A 38 -11.98 4.04 2.47
C GLY A 38 -10.51 3.91 2.86
N GLY A 39 -9.75 5.01 2.82
CA GLY A 39 -8.33 5.02 3.21
C GLY A 39 -8.10 4.81 4.71
N ALA A 40 -8.86 5.51 5.56
CA ALA A 40 -8.71 5.46 7.02
C ALA A 40 -9.12 4.09 7.62
N ALA A 41 -10.19 3.47 7.11
CA ALA A 41 -10.65 2.16 7.58
C ALA A 41 -9.64 1.03 7.27
N SER A 42 -8.92 1.12 6.15
CA SER A 42 -7.91 0.13 5.75
C SER A 42 -6.65 0.19 6.63
N ALA A 43 -6.17 1.40 6.97
CA ALA A 43 -5.01 1.58 7.84
C ALA A 43 -5.28 1.12 9.28
N GLU A 44 -6.48 1.35 9.79
CA GLU A 44 -6.85 0.88 11.14
C GLU A 44 -7.02 -0.64 11.20
N SER A 45 -7.54 -1.26 10.14
CA SER A 45 -7.62 -2.72 10.02
C SER A 45 -6.23 -3.36 9.94
N CYS A 46 -5.31 -2.78 9.16
CA CYS A 46 -3.90 -3.18 9.15
C CYS A 46 -3.29 -3.14 10.56
N ARG A 47 -3.48 -2.03 11.30
CA ARG A 47 -2.92 -1.85 12.65
C ARG A 47 -3.50 -2.85 13.65
N ARG A 48 -4.80 -3.16 13.53
CA ARG A 48 -5.46 -4.16 14.37
C ARG A 48 -4.87 -5.55 14.21
N SER A 49 -4.42 -5.95 13.02
CA SER A 49 -3.76 -7.25 12.83
C SER A 49 -2.44 -7.38 13.62
N ILE A 50 -1.71 -6.28 13.77
CA ILE A 50 -0.49 -6.26 14.61
C ILE A 50 -0.85 -6.37 16.09
N ALA A 51 -1.90 -5.65 16.53
CA ALA A 51 -2.39 -5.72 17.90
C ALA A 51 -3.09 -7.06 18.25
N PHE A 52 -3.69 -7.75 17.26
CA PHE A 52 -4.35 -9.04 17.45
C PHE A 52 -3.34 -10.19 17.65
N THR A 53 -2.14 -10.04 17.08
CA THR A 53 -1.00 -10.95 17.32
C THR A 53 -0.59 -10.95 18.80
N ASP A 54 -0.84 -9.86 19.55
CA ASP A 54 -0.51 -9.70 20.98
C ASP A 54 -1.48 -10.45 21.92
N THR A 55 -2.77 -10.58 21.57
CA THR A 55 -3.81 -10.91 22.55
C THR A 55 -4.32 -12.35 22.53
N THR A 56 -4.28 -13.08 21.40
CA THR A 56 -5.06 -14.34 21.30
C THR A 56 -4.27 -15.57 20.83
N HIS A 57 -3.03 -15.42 20.34
CA HIS A 57 -2.29 -16.54 19.74
C HIS A 57 -0.82 -16.63 20.15
N ARG A 58 -0.56 -16.94 21.42
CA ARG A 58 0.75 -17.50 21.86
C ARG A 58 1.11 -18.84 21.17
N ASN A 59 0.19 -19.42 20.39
CA ASN A 59 0.35 -20.72 19.72
C ASN A 59 0.30 -20.64 18.18
N ILE A 60 0.35 -19.46 17.55
CA ILE A 60 0.75 -19.37 16.14
C ILE A 60 2.28 -19.41 16.12
N LEU A 61 2.73 -20.66 16.09
CA LEU A 61 4.10 -21.15 16.17
C LEU A 61 5.05 -20.45 15.18
N LEU A 62 6.24 -20.07 15.67
CA LEU A 62 7.53 -20.20 14.98
C LEU A 62 7.65 -19.66 13.53
N ALA A 63 6.75 -18.81 13.08
CA ALA A 63 6.80 -18.28 11.72
C ALA A 63 7.69 -17.03 11.70
N ASP A 64 8.77 -17.07 10.92
CA ASP A 64 9.59 -15.88 10.66
C ASP A 64 8.89 -14.85 9.74
N LYS A 65 7.62 -15.08 9.41
CA LYS A 65 6.81 -14.28 8.49
C LYS A 65 5.43 -14.00 9.08
N PHE A 66 5.05 -12.73 9.09
CA PHE A 66 3.73 -12.26 9.52
C PHE A 66 3.10 -11.44 8.40
N TYR A 67 1.87 -11.76 8.02
CA TYR A 67 1.12 -10.96 7.04
C TYR A 67 0.24 -9.97 7.79
N LEU A 68 0.35 -8.69 7.45
CA LEU A 68 -0.60 -7.69 7.91
C LEU A 68 -1.93 -7.92 7.21
N GLU A 69 -3.05 -7.90 7.93
CA GLU A 69 -4.39 -7.95 7.32
C GLU A 69 -4.78 -6.57 6.76
N CYS A 70 -3.94 -6.06 5.88
CA CYS A 70 -4.23 -4.89 5.08
C CYS A 70 -5.18 -5.28 3.94
N ASP A 71 -6.27 -4.55 3.73
CA ASP A 71 -7.19 -4.88 2.63
C ASP A 71 -6.76 -4.23 1.31
N PRO A 72 -6.48 -5.00 0.23
CA PRO A 72 -6.04 -6.39 0.22
C PRO A 72 -4.50 -6.51 0.31
N VAL A 73 -4.04 -7.58 0.99
CA VAL A 73 -2.62 -7.97 1.12
C VAL A 73 -2.09 -8.45 -0.21
N TYR A 74 -2.91 -9.17 -0.96
CA TYR A 74 -2.57 -9.65 -2.30
C TYR A 74 -3.24 -8.75 -3.34
N ARG A 75 -2.43 -8.15 -4.21
CA ARG A 75 -2.88 -7.25 -5.27
C ARG A 75 -2.48 -7.80 -6.62
N THR A 76 -3.41 -7.74 -7.57
CA THR A 76 -3.14 -8.04 -8.97
C THR A 76 -3.30 -6.75 -9.76
N VAL A 77 -2.26 -6.36 -10.49
CA VAL A 77 -2.24 -5.18 -11.36
C VAL A 77 -2.65 -5.60 -12.75
N SER A 78 -3.73 -4.99 -13.25
CA SER A 78 -4.18 -5.20 -14.63
C SER A 78 -3.53 -4.24 -15.61
N LEU A 79 -3.38 -4.69 -16.86
CA LEU A 79 -2.87 -3.84 -17.92
C LEU A 79 -3.84 -2.66 -18.15
N PRO A 80 -3.36 -1.40 -18.11
CA PRO A 80 -4.22 -0.27 -18.43
C PRO A 80 -4.64 -0.29 -19.89
N GLU A 81 -5.79 0.32 -20.19
CA GLU A 81 -6.32 0.45 -21.56
C GLU A 81 -5.29 1.14 -22.49
N GLN A 82 -4.53 2.08 -21.95
CA GLN A 82 -3.40 2.72 -22.64
C GLN A 82 -2.10 1.99 -22.29
N VAL A 83 -1.69 1.03 -23.11
CA VAL A 83 -0.47 0.22 -22.89
C VAL A 83 0.79 1.07 -22.67
N ALA A 84 0.88 2.25 -23.30
CA ALA A 84 2.02 3.17 -23.14
C ALA A 84 2.23 3.66 -21.70
N THR A 85 1.17 3.66 -20.86
CA THR A 85 1.26 4.05 -19.45
C THR A 85 1.50 2.87 -18.52
N ALA A 86 1.43 1.63 -19.00
CA ALA A 86 1.62 0.42 -18.21
C ALA A 86 2.95 0.40 -17.41
N PRO A 87 4.11 0.84 -17.95
CA PRO A 87 5.33 0.93 -17.15
C PRO A 87 5.19 1.82 -15.92
N GLU A 88 4.51 2.97 -16.06
CA GLU A 88 4.30 3.90 -14.96
C GLU A 88 3.27 3.36 -13.97
N VAL A 89 2.24 2.66 -14.43
CA VAL A 89 1.26 1.99 -13.57
C VAL A 89 1.94 0.94 -12.68
N ALA A 90 2.82 0.11 -13.24
CA ALA A 90 3.55 -0.90 -12.47
C ALA A 90 4.43 -0.28 -11.37
N LYS A 91 5.22 0.74 -11.74
CA LYS A 91 6.11 1.44 -10.79
C LYS A 91 5.30 2.16 -9.71
N LYS A 92 4.23 2.86 -10.12
CA LYS A 92 3.33 3.57 -9.21
C LYS A 92 2.71 2.62 -8.21
N GLU A 93 2.21 1.46 -8.65
CA GLU A 93 1.52 0.57 -7.74
C GLU A 93 2.47 -0.04 -6.71
N LEU A 94 3.68 -0.43 -7.09
CA LEU A 94 4.69 -0.86 -6.13
C LEU A 94 5.07 0.27 -5.16
N ALA A 95 5.27 1.49 -5.67
CA ALA A 95 5.65 2.65 -4.86
C ALA A 95 4.55 3.08 -3.86
N ASP A 96 3.30 3.09 -4.29
CA ASP A 96 2.14 3.38 -3.43
C ASP A 96 2.00 2.33 -2.32
N ASN A 97 2.22 1.05 -2.64
CA ASN A 97 2.22 -0.01 -1.64
C ASN A 97 3.39 0.12 -0.65
N MET A 98 4.56 0.60 -1.08
CA MET A 98 5.68 0.90 -0.17
C MET A 98 5.35 2.03 0.80
N VAL A 99 4.79 3.14 0.30
CA VAL A 99 4.36 4.27 1.15
C VAL A 99 3.23 3.87 2.09
N SER A 100 2.27 3.08 1.60
CA SER A 100 1.20 2.55 2.43
C SER A 100 1.76 1.67 3.55
N CYS A 101 2.62 0.71 3.22
CA CYS A 101 3.30 -0.16 4.19
C CYS A 101 4.10 0.64 5.22
N TRP A 102 4.76 1.72 4.79
CA TRP A 102 5.45 2.66 5.67
C TRP A 102 4.49 3.35 6.67
N ASN A 103 3.37 3.85 6.17
CA ASN A 103 2.39 4.59 6.96
C ASN A 103 1.56 3.71 7.91
N VAL A 104 1.41 2.42 7.62
CA VAL A 104 0.67 1.47 8.47
C VAL A 104 1.27 1.41 9.88
N VAL A 105 2.59 1.46 10.03
CA VAL A 105 3.27 1.50 11.33
C VAL A 105 3.49 2.92 11.87
N SER A 106 2.63 3.86 11.44
CA SER A 106 2.67 5.27 11.85
C SER A 106 4.04 5.90 11.64
N GLN A 107 4.67 5.66 10.50
CA GLN A 107 5.98 6.24 10.19
C GLN A 107 7.07 5.91 11.24
N GLY A 108 6.99 4.73 11.84
CA GLY A 108 7.97 4.27 12.83
C GLY A 108 7.63 4.62 14.29
N GLU A 109 6.55 5.36 14.55
CA GLU A 109 6.03 5.56 15.92
C GLU A 109 5.53 4.25 16.52
N PHE A 110 5.07 3.33 15.68
CA PHE A 110 4.69 1.99 16.07
C PHE A 110 5.85 1.04 15.73
N ASN A 111 6.45 0.40 16.73
CA ASN A 111 7.48 -0.61 16.52
C ASN A 111 6.82 -2.01 16.49
N PRO A 112 6.48 -2.56 15.30
CA PRO A 112 5.81 -3.85 15.23
C PRO A 112 6.70 -4.99 15.77
N PHE A 113 8.02 -4.85 15.69
CA PHE A 113 9.01 -5.81 16.20
C PHE A 113 9.31 -5.65 17.71
N GLY A 114 8.56 -4.79 18.40
CA GLY A 114 8.59 -4.63 19.85
C GLY A 114 7.90 -5.80 20.56
N ARG A 115 7.13 -5.49 21.61
CA ARG A 115 6.43 -6.51 22.42
C ARG A 115 5.34 -7.30 21.66
N GLN A 116 4.98 -6.88 20.44
CA GLN A 116 3.80 -7.34 19.70
C GLN A 116 4.08 -8.52 18.76
N ILE A 117 5.33 -8.69 18.32
CA ILE A 117 5.76 -9.82 17.48
C ILE A 117 6.71 -10.71 18.31
N PRO A 118 6.58 -12.06 18.26
CA PRO A 118 7.49 -12.97 18.94
C PRO A 118 8.96 -12.70 18.59
N GLN A 119 9.76 -12.42 19.62
CA GLN A 119 11.19 -12.15 19.49
C GLN A 119 11.97 -13.46 19.53
N ILE A 120 12.10 -14.10 18.37
CA ILE A 120 12.80 -15.39 18.26
C ILE A 120 14.31 -15.12 18.30
N PRO A 121 15.08 -15.69 19.25
CA PRO A 121 16.52 -15.52 19.28
C PRO A 121 17.18 -16.04 18.00
N ASN A 122 18.22 -15.35 17.53
CA ASN A 122 18.97 -15.72 16.32
C ASN A 122 18.10 -15.82 15.05
N SER A 123 17.06 -15.00 14.92
CA SER A 123 16.20 -15.03 13.73
C SER A 123 16.15 -13.69 13.00
N LYS A 124 15.58 -13.74 11.80
CA LYS A 124 15.17 -12.57 11.05
C LYS A 124 13.68 -12.62 10.78
N THR A 125 12.93 -11.78 11.48
CA THR A 125 11.47 -11.72 11.30
C THR A 125 11.10 -10.72 10.22
N CYS A 126 10.15 -11.10 9.38
CA CYS A 126 9.56 -10.25 8.36
C CYS A 126 8.08 -10.00 8.60
N LEU A 127 7.65 -8.76 8.36
CA LEU A 127 6.26 -8.32 8.39
C LEU A 127 5.84 -7.88 6.99
N ILE A 128 5.04 -8.68 6.33
CA ILE A 128 4.61 -8.51 4.95
C ILE A 128 3.35 -7.64 4.92
N CYS A 129 3.45 -6.47 4.28
CA CYS A 129 2.34 -5.53 4.13
C CYS A 129 1.51 -5.83 2.89
N SER A 130 2.18 -6.15 1.78
CA SER A 130 1.55 -6.31 0.47
C SER A 130 2.37 -7.25 -0.40
N VAL A 131 1.67 -8.00 -1.24
CA VAL A 131 2.20 -8.86 -2.29
C VAL A 131 1.53 -8.45 -3.59
N VAL A 132 2.30 -7.85 -4.49
CA VAL A 132 1.82 -7.33 -5.78
C VAL A 132 2.21 -8.30 -6.88
N SER A 133 1.24 -8.68 -7.70
CA SER A 133 1.41 -9.51 -8.89
C SER A 133 0.81 -8.79 -10.10
N PHE A 134 1.17 -9.21 -11.31
CA PHE A 134 0.66 -8.63 -12.55
C PHE A 134 -0.19 -9.68 -13.27
N ASP A 135 -1.28 -9.27 -13.92
CA ASP A 135 -2.11 -10.22 -14.66
C ASP A 135 -1.39 -10.76 -15.91
N LYS A 136 -1.91 -11.85 -16.46
CA LYS A 136 -1.30 -12.54 -17.60
C LYS A 136 -1.15 -11.62 -18.82
N VAL A 137 -2.12 -10.73 -19.06
CA VAL A 137 -2.09 -9.81 -20.19
C VAL A 137 -0.96 -8.80 -20.01
N PHE A 138 -0.78 -8.29 -18.79
CA PHE A 138 0.34 -7.44 -18.41
C PHE A 138 1.68 -8.16 -18.64
N GLN A 139 1.81 -9.39 -18.14
CA GLN A 139 3.03 -10.20 -18.25
C GLN A 139 3.44 -10.44 -19.71
N GLU A 140 2.47 -10.76 -20.58
CA GLU A 140 2.71 -11.04 -21.99
C GLU A 140 3.12 -9.80 -22.78
N ASN A 141 2.58 -8.62 -22.45
CA ASN A 141 2.84 -7.39 -23.18
C ASN A 141 4.03 -6.60 -22.62
N LEU A 142 4.34 -6.74 -21.34
CA LEU A 142 5.36 -5.96 -20.65
C LEU A 142 6.07 -6.80 -19.58
N PRO A 143 6.87 -7.81 -19.96
CA PRO A 143 7.54 -8.73 -19.02
C PRO A 143 8.58 -8.03 -18.14
N GLY A 144 9.08 -6.87 -18.55
CA GLY A 144 10.08 -6.09 -17.81
C GLY A 144 9.79 -4.60 -17.83
N VAL A 145 9.86 -3.98 -16.65
CA VAL A 145 9.73 -2.52 -16.46
C VAL A 145 10.98 -2.00 -15.77
N THR A 146 11.65 -1.00 -16.35
CA THR A 146 12.89 -0.43 -15.81
C THR A 146 12.67 0.94 -15.16
N GLY A 147 13.64 1.42 -14.38
CA GLY A 147 13.62 2.77 -13.82
C GLY A 147 12.74 2.91 -12.58
N MET A 148 12.56 1.83 -11.81
CA MET A 148 11.86 1.89 -10.53
C MET A 148 12.56 2.83 -9.55
N HIS A 149 13.89 2.79 -9.51
CA HIS A 149 14.68 3.65 -8.63
C HIS A 149 14.53 5.13 -9.02
N THR A 150 14.65 5.44 -10.30
CA THR A 150 14.44 6.81 -10.80
C THR A 150 13.02 7.29 -10.53
N PHE A 151 12.01 6.45 -10.79
CA PHE A 151 10.60 6.79 -10.54
C PHE A 151 10.37 7.21 -9.08
N LEU A 152 10.86 6.43 -8.13
CA LEU A 152 10.74 6.75 -6.71
C LEU A 152 11.47 8.06 -6.31
N GLN A 153 12.48 8.51 -7.07
CA GLN A 153 13.18 9.78 -6.83
C GLN A 153 12.46 11.00 -7.41
N THR A 154 11.77 10.83 -8.53
CA THR A 154 11.26 11.93 -9.35
C THR A 154 9.74 12.06 -9.33
N SER A 155 9.01 11.02 -8.93
CA SER A 155 7.56 10.99 -8.94
C SER A 155 6.96 11.40 -7.59
N TYR A 156 5.73 11.90 -7.63
CA TYR A 156 5.00 12.42 -6.48
C TYR A 156 3.91 11.46 -6.00
N VAL A 157 3.62 11.57 -4.70
CA VAL A 157 2.53 10.89 -4.00
C VAL A 157 1.85 11.88 -3.06
N THR A 158 0.53 11.74 -2.91
CA THR A 158 -0.24 12.52 -1.93
C THR A 158 -0.39 11.72 -0.65
N VAL A 159 0.18 12.22 0.45
CA VAL A 159 0.05 11.64 1.80
C VAL A 159 -0.63 12.67 2.69
N ASP A 160 -1.74 12.32 3.33
CA ASP A 160 -2.53 13.20 4.21
C ASP A 160 -2.86 14.57 3.58
N GLY A 161 -3.20 14.54 2.28
CA GLY A 161 -3.56 15.74 1.51
C GLY A 161 -2.37 16.63 1.11
N LYS A 162 -1.13 16.17 1.30
CA LYS A 162 0.10 16.88 0.89
C LYS A 162 0.82 16.11 -0.19
N ASP A 163 1.12 16.79 -1.29
CA ASP A 163 1.95 16.23 -2.35
C ASP A 163 3.43 16.32 -1.98
N MET A 164 4.12 15.20 -2.09
CA MET A 164 5.55 15.07 -1.82
C MET A 164 6.16 14.01 -2.74
N LEU A 165 7.49 14.00 -2.89
CA LEU A 165 8.14 12.96 -3.68
C LEU A 165 8.06 11.62 -2.93
N TYR A 166 8.02 10.50 -3.66
CA TYR A 166 8.04 9.18 -3.02
C TYR A 166 9.25 9.00 -2.09
N LYS A 167 10.42 9.50 -2.50
CA LYS A 167 11.63 9.51 -1.67
C LYS A 167 11.51 10.31 -0.36
N ASP A 168 10.58 11.27 -0.30
CA ASP A 168 10.35 12.10 0.89
C ASP A 168 9.20 11.51 1.74
N ALA A 169 8.25 10.80 1.11
CA ALA A 169 7.18 10.05 1.78
C ALA A 169 7.66 8.77 2.49
N LEU A 170 8.89 8.34 2.19
CA LEU A 170 9.59 7.23 2.83
C LEU A 170 10.77 7.85 3.62
N PRO A 171 10.77 7.86 4.96
CA PRO A 171 11.67 8.69 5.75
C PRO A 171 13.11 8.17 5.81
N ASP A 172 13.96 9.00 6.43
CA ASP A 172 15.42 8.91 6.60
C ASP A 172 15.99 7.49 6.49
N GLY A 173 16.22 7.15 5.23
CA GLY A 173 16.45 5.79 4.81
C GLY A 173 16.16 5.61 3.32
N TRP A 174 16.11 6.67 2.50
CA TRP A 174 16.16 6.50 1.05
C TRP A 174 17.37 5.64 0.64
N ASN A 175 18.52 5.84 1.31
CA ASN A 175 19.72 5.00 1.18
C ASN A 175 19.54 3.55 1.65
N ASP A 176 18.44 3.28 2.34
CA ASP A 176 18.15 2.07 3.08
C ASP A 176 16.92 1.30 2.55
N ILE A 177 16.15 1.90 1.64
CA ILE A 177 15.18 1.20 0.80
C ILE A 177 15.98 0.28 -0.12
N GLN A 178 16.01 -1.00 0.19
CA GLN A 178 16.54 -1.99 -0.73
C GLN A 178 15.47 -2.33 -1.75
N VAL A 179 15.45 -1.55 -2.84
CA VAL A 179 14.89 -2.03 -4.10
C VAL A 179 15.89 -3.05 -4.63
N VAL A 180 15.53 -4.32 -4.57
CA VAL A 180 16.44 -5.43 -4.92
C VAL A 180 16.81 -5.43 -6.41
N SER A 181 16.06 -4.71 -7.26
CA SER A 181 16.31 -4.56 -8.69
C SER A 181 15.63 -3.31 -9.25
N ASP A 182 16.34 -2.50 -10.05
CA ASP A 182 15.74 -1.39 -10.81
C ASP A 182 14.81 -1.88 -11.94
N VAL A 183 14.96 -3.16 -12.31
CA VAL A 183 14.09 -3.85 -13.25
C VAL A 183 13.04 -4.66 -12.49
N ILE A 184 11.78 -4.34 -12.73
CA ILE A 184 10.60 -5.09 -12.31
C ILE A 184 10.32 -6.12 -13.40
N ASP A 185 10.68 -7.37 -13.13
CA ASP A 185 10.19 -8.54 -13.87
C ASP A 185 8.71 -8.78 -13.50
N THR A 186 7.78 -8.49 -14.40
CA THR A 186 6.33 -8.54 -14.13
C THR A 186 5.78 -9.96 -14.10
N THR A 187 6.56 -10.95 -14.55
CA THR A 187 6.21 -12.36 -14.44
C THR A 187 6.35 -12.89 -13.01
N GLU A 188 6.98 -12.11 -12.14
CA GLU A 188 7.18 -12.41 -10.73
C GLU A 188 6.23 -11.58 -9.85
N SER A 189 5.88 -12.14 -8.68
CA SER A 189 5.24 -11.37 -7.61
C SER A 189 6.27 -10.64 -6.76
N TYR A 190 5.91 -9.48 -6.21
CA TYR A 190 6.75 -8.66 -5.35
C TYR A 190 6.17 -8.56 -3.95
N ALA A 191 7.01 -8.74 -2.94
CA ALA A 191 6.69 -8.47 -1.56
C ALA A 191 7.13 -7.06 -1.16
N ILE A 192 6.25 -6.35 -0.48
CA ILE A 192 6.54 -5.14 0.28
C ILE A 192 6.44 -5.49 1.77
N TYR A 193 7.55 -5.35 2.49
CA TYR A 193 7.66 -5.87 3.85
C TYR A 193 8.66 -5.10 4.70
N TRP A 194 8.55 -5.26 6.01
CA TRP A 194 9.58 -4.89 6.97
C TRP A 194 10.39 -6.10 7.38
N ALA A 195 11.65 -5.90 7.75
CA ALA A 195 12.47 -6.96 8.32
C ALA A 195 13.27 -6.46 9.53
N LYS A 196 13.42 -7.33 10.53
CA LYS A 196 14.23 -7.07 11.72
C LYS A 196 15.02 -8.31 12.11
N THR A 197 16.27 -8.09 12.52
CA THR A 197 17.17 -9.15 12.99
C THR A 197 17.18 -9.16 14.51
N PHE A 198 17.16 -10.35 15.11
CA PHE A 198 17.24 -10.57 16.55
C PHE A 198 18.48 -11.36 16.90
N ASN A 199 19.19 -10.93 17.95
CA ASN A 199 20.40 -11.62 18.42
C ASN A 199 20.06 -12.85 19.29
N SER A 200 21.09 -13.47 19.86
CA SER A 200 20.95 -14.66 20.74
C SER A 200 20.16 -14.42 22.02
N LEU A 201 19.93 -13.16 22.39
CA LEU A 201 19.11 -12.76 23.55
C LEU A 201 17.69 -12.39 23.14
N GLY A 202 17.32 -12.54 21.86
CA GLY A 202 16.03 -12.07 21.33
C GLY A 202 15.93 -10.55 21.28
N LEU A 203 17.04 -9.82 21.42
CA LEU A 203 17.03 -8.36 21.34
C LEU A 203 17.11 -7.93 19.87
N ALA A 204 16.19 -7.05 19.48
CA ALA A 204 16.16 -6.49 18.14
C ALA A 204 17.42 -5.67 17.86
N SER A 205 17.98 -5.80 16.66
CA SER A 205 19.12 -5.00 16.20
C SER A 205 18.83 -3.50 16.29
N SER A 206 19.83 -2.69 16.65
CA SER A 206 19.74 -1.22 16.66
C SER A 206 19.57 -0.60 15.26
N ALA A 207 19.75 -1.40 14.19
CA ALA A 207 19.53 -0.95 12.82
C ALA A 207 18.11 -0.37 12.65
N PRO A 208 17.94 0.73 11.90
CA PRO A 208 16.64 1.33 11.69
C PRO A 208 15.70 0.34 11.01
N THR A 209 14.41 0.41 11.37
CA THR A 209 13.37 -0.42 10.76
C THR A 209 13.07 0.14 9.36
N ARG A 210 13.14 -0.71 8.33
CA ARG A 210 13.09 -0.30 6.91
C ARG A 210 12.01 -1.07 6.15
N VAL A 211 11.44 -0.44 5.13
CA VAL A 211 10.57 -1.08 4.14
C VAL A 211 11.42 -1.60 2.98
N TYR A 212 11.18 -2.84 2.60
CA TYR A 212 11.85 -3.56 1.52
C TYR A 212 10.88 -3.84 0.38
N LEU A 213 11.39 -3.77 -0.85
CA LEU A 213 10.71 -4.23 -2.06
C LEU A 213 11.58 -5.30 -2.73
N SER A 214 11.08 -6.54 -2.78
CA SER A 214 11.80 -7.63 -3.42
C SER A 214 10.85 -8.61 -4.12
N GLN A 215 11.38 -9.41 -5.04
CA GLN A 215 10.62 -10.55 -5.57
C GLN A 215 10.20 -11.47 -4.41
N TYR A 216 8.95 -11.88 -4.39
CA TYR A 216 8.36 -12.68 -3.31
C TYR A 216 9.13 -13.99 -3.09
N ARG A 217 9.66 -14.62 -4.14
CA ARG A 217 10.55 -15.80 -4.00
C ARG A 217 11.84 -15.50 -3.22
N ARG A 218 12.39 -14.28 -3.31
CA ARG A 218 13.60 -13.86 -2.59
C ARG A 218 13.28 -13.58 -1.12
N LEU A 219 12.07 -13.10 -0.81
CA LEU A 219 11.60 -12.95 0.58
C LEU A 219 11.78 -14.24 1.38
N LEU A 220 11.47 -15.40 0.78
CA LEU A 220 11.61 -16.71 1.43
C LEU A 220 13.04 -16.91 1.94
N SER A 221 14.05 -16.63 1.11
CA SER A 221 15.46 -16.74 1.52
C SER A 221 15.89 -15.77 2.61
N VAL A 222 15.22 -14.62 2.70
CA VAL A 222 15.58 -13.51 3.59
C VAL A 222 14.96 -13.64 4.97
N CYS A 223 13.75 -14.20 5.06
CA CYS A 223 13.00 -14.29 6.31
C CYS A 223 13.19 -15.65 6.98
N ASP A 224 13.46 -16.72 6.23
CA ASP A 224 13.66 -18.06 6.81
C ASP A 224 15.12 -18.28 7.30
N THR A 225 15.92 -17.21 7.45
CA THR A 225 17.33 -17.31 7.82
C THR A 225 17.55 -17.22 9.32
N VAL A 226 18.14 -18.26 9.91
CA VAL A 226 18.73 -18.22 11.25
C VAL A 226 20.05 -17.43 11.17
N VAL A 227 20.23 -16.49 12.09
CA VAL A 227 21.42 -15.65 12.20
C VAL A 227 22.44 -16.43 13.03
N ASN A 228 23.50 -16.92 12.40
CA ASN A 228 24.59 -17.65 13.06
C ASN A 228 25.42 -16.76 13.99
#